data_AF-A0A9E1VPQ3-F1
#
_entry.id   AF-A0A9E1VPQ3-F1
#
_cell.length_a   1.000
_cell.length_b   1.000
_cell.length_c   1.000
_cell.angle_alpha   90.00
_cell.angle_beta   90.00
_cell.angle_gamma   90.00
#
_symmetry.space_group_name_H-M   'P 1'
#
loop_
_entity.id
_entity.type
_entity.pdbx_description
1 polymer ?
#
loop_
_entity_poly.entity_id
_entity_poly.type
_entity_poly.pdbx_seq_one_letter_code
_entity_poly.pdbx_strand_id
1 'polypeptide(L)'
;LLVTEETFCSPRSLYEKTKYESEQMVINANLAMNTIILRPTNVVGMSKLGVFLLLPIVNGWKEKLKVMVTGAERAHIVYVNDVAKAALFFMNNRKTETKIYFVSNDEDDANTVSGIYNQYISNCTNKKSKIKYSFPVFVPYVLRKIYKGYSLHGSVQFSSKKIKDDGFVFQYSVRDCLRKICAQNNK
;
A
#
# COMPACT_ATOMS: atom_id res chain seq x y z
N LEU A 1 -13.40 6.35 0.04
CA LEU A 1 -12.86 7.72 0.21
C LEU A 1 -11.59 7.80 -0.62
N LEU A 2 -11.52 8.72 -1.58
CA LEU A 2 -10.31 8.94 -2.37
C LEU A 2 -9.45 10.00 -1.66
N VAL A 3 -8.16 9.70 -1.46
CA VAL A 3 -7.18 10.57 -0.83
C VAL A 3 -6.14 10.97 -1.87
N THR A 4 -5.92 12.28 -1.99
CA THR A 4 -4.95 12.91 -2.89
C THR A 4 -3.93 13.69 -2.06
N GLU A 5 -2.87 14.18 -2.69
CA GLU A 5 -1.80 14.94 -2.03
C GLU A 5 -2.30 16.25 -1.39
N GLU A 6 -3.45 16.76 -1.86
CA GLU A 6 -4.14 17.96 -1.36
C GLU A 6 -5.08 17.65 -0.20
N THR A 7 -5.37 16.37 0.06
CA THR A 7 -6.24 15.97 1.17
C THR A 7 -5.59 16.33 2.49
N PHE A 8 -6.36 16.94 3.40
CA PHE A 8 -5.88 17.33 4.73
C PHE A 8 -5.28 16.13 5.48
N CYS A 9 -4.03 16.28 5.91
CA CYS A 9 -3.31 15.26 6.67
C CYS A 9 -3.54 15.47 8.17
N SER A 10 -4.17 14.50 8.83
CA SER A 10 -4.37 14.49 10.29
C SER A 10 -3.67 13.27 10.89
N PRO A 11 -2.34 13.33 11.11
CA PRO A 11 -1.56 12.21 11.63
C PRO A 11 -1.97 11.90 13.08
N ARG A 12 -2.12 10.61 13.41
CA ARG A 12 -2.64 10.17 14.71
C ARG A 12 -1.59 9.47 15.54
N SER A 13 -0.81 8.58 14.91
CA SER A 13 0.27 7.88 15.59
C SER A 13 1.51 8.76 15.73
N LEU A 14 2.38 8.45 16.70
CA LEU A 14 3.67 9.13 16.85
C LEU A 14 4.50 9.03 15.56
N TYR A 15 4.52 7.85 14.93
CA TYR A 15 5.22 7.63 13.67
C TYR A 15 4.71 8.55 12.55
N GLU A 16 3.39 8.64 12.37
CA GLU A 16 2.78 9.52 11.37
C GLU A 16 3.07 10.99 11.66
N LYS A 17 3.01 11.40 12.93
CA LYS A 17 3.31 12.78 13.35
C LYS A 17 4.75 13.16 13.02
N THR A 18 5.72 12.35 13.43
CA THR A 18 7.14 12.61 13.15
C THR A 18 7.43 12.64 11.65
N LYS A 19 6.79 11.76 10.85
CA LYS A 19 6.92 11.78 9.39
C LYS A 19 6.33 13.04 8.77
N TYR A 20 5.16 13.45 9.24
CA TYR A 20 4.50 14.67 8.78
C TYR A 20 5.29 15.93 9.16
N GLU A 21 5.78 16.03 10.39
CA GLU A 21 6.63 17.13 10.86
C GLU A 21 7.92 17.24 10.02
N SER A 22 8.58 16.11 9.75
CA SER A 22 9.77 16.07 8.88
C SER A 22 9.45 16.57 7.47
N GLU A 23 8.28 16.22 6.95
CA GLU A 23 7.81 16.69 5.64
C GLU A 23 7.61 18.21 5.63
N GLN A 24 6.96 18.76 6.66
CA GLN A 24 6.74 20.20 6.80
C GLN A 24 8.07 20.95 6.94
N MET A 25 9.04 20.41 7.66
CA MET A 25 10.39 21.01 7.73
C MET A 25 11.03 21.11 6.34
N VAL A 26 10.94 20.06 5.52
CA VAL A 26 11.50 20.05 4.16
C VAL A 26 10.77 21.04 3.25
N ILE A 27 9.44 21.11 3.33
CA ILE A 27 8.62 22.04 2.54
C ILE A 27 8.95 23.50 2.91
N ASN A 28 9.06 23.78 4.21
CA ASN A 28 9.26 25.14 4.73
C ASN A 28 10.73 25.59 4.66
N ALA A 29 11.68 24.69 4.44
CA ALA A 29 13.11 25.02 4.36
C ALA A 29 13.49 25.85 3.13
N ASN A 30 12.60 25.97 2.13
CA ASN A 30 12.82 26.71 0.88
C ASN A 30 14.22 26.48 0.28
N LEU A 31 14.59 25.20 0.19
CA LEU A 31 15.92 24.81 -0.24
C LEU A 31 16.15 25.27 -1.68
N ALA A 32 17.35 25.75 -1.98
CA ALA A 32 17.79 26.09 -3.34
C ALA A 32 18.08 24.82 -4.18
N MET A 33 17.21 23.82 -4.09
CA MET A 33 17.30 22.56 -4.81
C MET A 33 15.91 21.99 -5.08
N ASN A 34 15.83 21.19 -6.15
CA ASN A 34 14.61 20.49 -6.51
C ASN A 34 14.30 19.42 -5.46
N THR A 35 13.15 19.55 -4.80
CA THR A 35 12.77 18.68 -3.70
C THR A 35 11.52 17.90 -4.06
N ILE A 36 11.58 16.57 -3.98
CA ILE A 36 10.44 15.71 -4.27
C ILE A 36 10.18 14.82 -3.07
N ILE A 37 8.94 14.83 -2.61
CA ILE A 37 8.48 14.06 -1.45
C ILE A 37 7.60 12.93 -1.96
N LEU A 38 8.07 11.70 -1.79
CA LEU A 38 7.29 10.50 -2.11
C LEU A 38 6.58 10.00 -0.86
N ARG A 39 5.26 9.83 -0.94
CA ARG A 39 4.42 9.18 0.06
C ARG A 39 4.04 7.79 -0.44
N PRO A 40 4.90 6.78 -0.29
CA PRO A 40 4.52 5.42 -0.63
C PRO A 40 3.48 4.89 0.35
N THR A 41 2.62 4.00 -0.12
CA THR A 41 1.78 3.18 0.77
C THR A 41 2.61 2.03 1.39
N ASN A 42 1.99 0.90 1.76
CA ASN A 42 2.69 -0.22 2.37
C ASN A 42 3.69 -0.84 1.39
N VAL A 43 4.95 -0.44 1.49
CA VAL A 43 6.03 -0.96 0.64
C VAL A 43 6.28 -2.43 0.96
N VAL A 44 6.14 -3.28 -0.05
CA VAL A 44 6.41 -4.70 0.00
C VAL A 44 7.51 -5.08 -0.96
N GLY A 45 8.29 -6.09 -0.59
CA GLY A 45 9.38 -6.61 -1.40
C GLY A 45 9.81 -7.98 -0.92
N MET A 46 10.80 -8.56 -1.59
CA MET A 46 11.29 -9.91 -1.31
C MET A 46 11.83 -10.03 0.13
N SER A 47 12.54 -9.00 0.62
CA SER A 47 13.06 -8.94 1.99
C SER A 47 12.03 -8.53 3.05
N LYS A 48 10.89 -7.97 2.63
CA LYS A 48 9.84 -7.47 3.52
C LYS A 48 8.47 -7.68 2.89
N LEU A 49 7.90 -8.84 3.14
CA LEU A 49 6.63 -9.26 2.54
C LEU A 49 5.44 -8.43 3.03
N GLY A 50 5.51 -7.85 4.23
CA GLY A 50 4.39 -7.12 4.83
C GLY A 50 3.34 -8.03 5.46
N VAL A 51 2.48 -7.45 6.30
CA VAL A 51 1.60 -8.22 7.20
C VAL A 51 0.55 -9.04 6.46
N PHE A 52 0.01 -8.53 5.35
CA PHE A 52 -1.07 -9.21 4.61
C PHE A 52 -0.57 -10.40 3.78
N LEU A 53 0.70 -10.38 3.35
CA LEU A 53 1.32 -11.48 2.64
C LEU A 53 1.68 -12.67 3.55
N LEU A 54 1.84 -12.44 4.85
CA LEU A 54 2.04 -13.52 5.82
C LEU A 54 0.78 -14.38 6.01
N LEU A 55 -0.43 -13.81 5.81
CA LEU A 55 -1.69 -14.52 5.97
C LEU A 55 -1.81 -15.76 5.05
N PRO A 56 -1.58 -15.66 3.72
CA PRO A 56 -1.62 -16.82 2.85
C PRO A 56 -0.38 -17.74 2.97
N ILE A 57 0.74 -17.27 3.53
CA ILE A 57 1.93 -18.08 3.78
C ILE A 57 1.67 -19.06 4.94
N VAL A 58 1.22 -18.53 6.08
CA VAL A 58 0.89 -19.34 7.27
C VAL A 58 -0.35 -20.20 7.01
N ASN A 59 -1.38 -19.60 6.41
CA ASN A 59 -2.58 -20.29 5.94
C ASN A 59 -3.32 -21.14 7.01
N GLY A 60 -3.25 -20.75 8.28
CA GLY A 60 -3.99 -21.39 9.36
C GLY A 60 -5.46 -20.98 9.40
N TRP A 61 -6.22 -21.59 10.31
CA TRP A 61 -7.64 -21.27 10.48
C TRP A 61 -7.87 -19.85 10.99
N LYS A 62 -6.98 -19.35 11.86
CA LYS A 62 -7.02 -17.97 12.39
C LYS A 62 -6.78 -16.95 11.28
N GLU A 63 -5.81 -17.20 10.41
CA GLU A 63 -5.49 -16.34 9.27
C GLU A 63 -6.64 -16.30 8.28
N LYS A 64 -7.26 -17.46 8.00
CA LYS A 64 -8.46 -17.52 7.15
C LYS A 64 -9.61 -16.71 7.73
N LEU A 65 -9.89 -16.86 9.02
CA LEU A 65 -10.93 -16.06 9.69
C LEU A 65 -10.61 -14.56 9.61
N LYS A 66 -9.35 -14.18 9.82
CA LYS A 66 -8.91 -12.79 9.69
C LYS A 66 -9.14 -12.26 8.28
N VAL A 67 -8.84 -13.04 7.25
CA VAL A 67 -9.11 -12.66 5.85
C VAL A 67 -10.60 -12.62 5.55
N MET A 68 -11.43 -13.48 6.15
CA MET A 68 -12.89 -13.36 6.02
C MET A 68 -13.40 -12.05 6.65
N VAL A 69 -12.85 -11.61 7.79
CA VAL A 69 -13.27 -10.36 8.45
C VAL A 69 -12.74 -9.11 7.74
N THR A 70 -11.49 -9.12 7.29
CA THR A 70 -10.79 -7.94 6.74
C THR A 70 -10.64 -7.97 5.22
N GLY A 71 -11.18 -9.00 4.55
CA GLY A 71 -10.90 -9.29 3.15
C GLY A 71 -11.25 -8.19 2.16
N ALA A 72 -12.30 -7.41 2.47
CA ALA A 72 -12.75 -6.29 1.65
C ALA A 72 -11.93 -5.00 1.85
N GLU A 73 -11.03 -4.97 2.84
CA GLU A 73 -10.18 -3.81 3.09
C GLU A 73 -9.07 -3.72 2.05
N ARG A 74 -8.73 -2.50 1.64
CA ARG A 74 -7.54 -2.25 0.83
C ARG A 74 -6.30 -2.57 1.66
N ALA A 75 -5.38 -3.34 1.06
CA ALA A 75 -4.13 -3.72 1.70
C ALA A 75 -3.05 -2.64 1.55
N HIS A 76 -3.28 -1.72 0.61
CA HIS A 76 -2.42 -0.59 0.31
C HIS A 76 -1.00 -0.98 -0.06
N ILE A 77 -0.79 -2.14 -0.70
CA ILE A 77 0.57 -2.56 -1.03
C ILE A 77 1.10 -1.84 -2.26
N VAL A 78 2.40 -1.53 -2.26
CA VAL A 78 3.13 -1.05 -3.42
C VAL A 78 4.48 -1.78 -3.47
N TYR A 79 4.90 -2.21 -4.67
CA TYR A 79 6.13 -2.96 -4.79
C TYR A 79 7.35 -2.03 -4.69
N VAL A 80 8.36 -2.45 -3.93
CA VAL A 80 9.57 -1.67 -3.67
C VAL A 80 10.26 -1.16 -4.94
N ASN A 81 10.22 -1.95 -6.03
CA ASN A 81 10.83 -1.52 -7.29
C ASN A 81 10.10 -0.34 -7.93
N ASP A 82 8.77 -0.23 -7.78
CA ASP A 82 8.04 0.94 -8.30
C ASP A 82 8.36 2.19 -7.47
N VAL A 83 8.54 2.05 -6.16
CA VAL A 83 8.99 3.16 -5.31
C VAL A 83 10.39 3.63 -5.69
N ALA A 84 11.32 2.69 -5.90
CA ALA A 84 12.68 3.02 -6.34
C ALA A 84 12.67 3.66 -7.74
N LYS A 85 11.85 3.17 -8.66
CA LYS A 85 11.68 3.74 -10.00
C LYS A 85 11.07 5.13 -9.97
N ALA A 86 10.11 5.39 -9.08
CA ALA A 86 9.54 6.71 -8.90
C ALA A 86 10.62 7.71 -8.46
N ALA A 87 11.51 7.31 -7.53
CA ALA A 87 12.63 8.15 -7.14
C ALA A 87 13.58 8.44 -8.32
N LEU A 88 13.99 7.41 -9.07
CA LEU A 88 14.83 7.56 -10.26
C LEU A 88 14.18 8.44 -11.34
N PHE A 89 12.87 8.29 -11.53
CA PHE A 89 12.09 9.09 -12.48
C PHE A 89 12.23 10.59 -12.19
N PHE A 90 12.11 11.00 -10.93
CA PHE A 90 12.25 12.41 -10.55
C PHE A 90 13.69 12.90 -10.47
N MET A 91 14.67 12.00 -10.24
CA MET A 91 16.08 12.36 -10.37
C MET A 91 16.43 12.78 -11.81
N ASN A 92 15.81 12.13 -12.80
CA ASN A 92 16.02 12.42 -14.22
C ASN A 92 15.11 13.55 -14.74
N ASN A 93 13.92 13.72 -14.16
CA ASN A 93 12.95 14.75 -14.56
C ASN A 93 12.86 15.86 -13.52
N ARG A 94 13.90 16.70 -13.48
CA ARG A 94 14.03 17.82 -12.55
C ARG A 94 12.83 18.77 -12.66
N LYS A 95 12.19 19.06 -11.53
CA LYS A 95 11.14 20.08 -11.37
C LYS A 95 11.64 21.17 -10.45
N THR A 96 11.33 22.43 -10.73
CA THR A 96 11.83 23.60 -10.00
C THR A 96 11.16 23.85 -8.64
N GLU A 97 10.20 23.03 -8.23
CA GLU A 97 9.38 23.26 -7.05
C GLU A 97 9.34 22.02 -6.14
N THR A 98 9.14 22.26 -4.84
CA THR A 98 8.85 21.20 -3.89
C THR A 98 7.51 20.56 -4.20
N LYS A 99 7.50 19.29 -4.61
CA LYS A 99 6.26 18.57 -4.96
C LYS A 99 6.14 17.26 -4.19
N ILE A 100 4.91 16.97 -3.78
CA ILE A 100 4.52 15.74 -3.09
C ILE A 100 3.80 14.82 -4.08
N TYR A 101 4.09 13.52 -4.04
CA TYR A 101 3.43 12.49 -4.83
C TYR A 101 3.13 11.24 -4.00
N PHE A 102 1.91 10.72 -4.13
CA PHE A 102 1.60 9.37 -3.67
C PHE A 102 2.19 8.32 -4.61
N VAL A 103 2.82 7.31 -4.03
CA VAL A 103 3.29 6.12 -4.73
C VAL A 103 2.49 4.94 -4.19
N SER A 104 1.28 4.77 -4.72
CA SER A 104 0.35 3.71 -4.35
C SER A 104 0.06 2.83 -5.56
N ASN A 105 -0.44 1.62 -5.32
CA ASN A 105 -1.06 0.81 -6.38
C ASN A 105 -2.51 0.49 -6.01
N ASP A 106 -3.16 1.41 -5.32
CA ASP A 106 -4.49 1.17 -4.73
C ASP A 106 -5.60 1.10 -5.78
N GLU A 107 -5.34 1.55 -7.01
CA GLU A 107 -6.26 1.42 -8.14
C GLU A 107 -6.33 -0.01 -8.69
N ASP A 108 -5.37 -0.88 -8.33
CA ASP A 108 -5.42 -2.31 -8.66
C ASP A 108 -6.49 -3.01 -7.80
N ASP A 109 -7.50 -3.61 -8.45
CA ASP A 109 -8.59 -4.33 -7.79
C ASP A 109 -8.11 -5.49 -6.91
N ALA A 110 -6.94 -6.05 -7.21
CA ALA A 110 -6.32 -7.09 -6.41
C ALA A 110 -5.67 -6.56 -5.12
N ASN A 111 -5.57 -5.24 -4.93
CA ASN A 111 -4.96 -4.60 -3.76
C ASN A 111 -5.90 -4.58 -2.53
N THR A 112 -6.58 -5.69 -2.31
CA THR A 112 -7.40 -5.98 -1.13
C THR A 112 -6.77 -7.11 -0.34
N VAL A 113 -7.10 -7.23 0.96
CA VAL A 113 -6.58 -8.32 1.80
C VAL A 113 -6.98 -9.69 1.22
N SER A 114 -8.23 -9.85 0.77
CA SER A 114 -8.70 -11.07 0.12
C SER A 114 -8.09 -11.28 -1.27
N GLY A 115 -7.91 -10.20 -2.05
CA GLY A 115 -7.25 -10.23 -3.35
C GLY A 115 -5.82 -10.77 -3.25
N ILE A 116 -5.02 -10.21 -2.36
CA ILE A 116 -3.65 -10.67 -2.08
C ILE A 116 -3.65 -12.14 -1.64
N TYR A 117 -4.49 -12.50 -0.66
CA TYR A 117 -4.56 -13.86 -0.15
C TYR A 117 -4.90 -14.86 -1.26
N ASN A 118 -5.96 -14.61 -2.02
CA ASN A 118 -6.43 -15.51 -3.07
C ASN A 118 -5.46 -15.60 -4.25
N GLN A 119 -4.81 -14.50 -4.62
CA GLN A 119 -3.78 -14.52 -5.67
C GLN A 119 -2.54 -15.28 -5.22
N TYR A 120 -2.08 -15.10 -3.97
CA TYR A 120 -0.97 -15.89 -3.43
C TYR A 120 -1.29 -17.38 -3.44
N ILE A 121 -2.47 -17.78 -2.95
CA ILE A 121 -2.89 -19.18 -2.94
C ILE A 121 -2.90 -19.77 -4.36
N SER A 122 -3.42 -19.01 -5.32
CA SER A 122 -3.49 -19.40 -6.74
C SER A 122 -2.12 -19.53 -7.39
N ASN A 123 -1.21 -18.60 -7.11
CA ASN A 123 0.07 -18.51 -7.80
C ASN A 123 1.17 -19.36 -7.14
N CYS A 124 1.17 -19.49 -5.81
CA CYS A 124 2.30 -20.09 -5.09
C CYS A 124 2.01 -21.51 -4.54
N THR A 125 0.76 -21.86 -4.21
CA THR A 125 0.50 -23.03 -3.34
C THR A 125 -0.25 -24.18 -4.00
N ASN A 126 -0.85 -23.98 -5.19
CA ASN A 126 -1.77 -24.93 -5.83
C ASN A 126 -2.91 -25.43 -4.91
N LYS A 127 -3.19 -24.76 -3.78
CA LYS A 127 -4.23 -25.16 -2.82
C LYS A 127 -5.60 -24.65 -3.26
N LYS A 128 -6.64 -25.46 -3.01
CA LYS A 128 -8.05 -25.07 -3.21
C LYS A 128 -8.65 -24.27 -2.04
N SER A 129 -7.83 -23.56 -1.26
CA SER A 129 -8.26 -22.86 -0.04
C SER A 129 -8.57 -21.37 -0.24
N LYS A 130 -9.16 -21.00 -1.37
CA LYS A 130 -9.54 -19.60 -1.63
C LYS A 130 -10.69 -19.17 -0.73
N ILE A 131 -10.66 -17.91 -0.31
CA ILE A 131 -11.74 -17.30 0.46
C ILE A 131 -12.64 -16.55 -0.51
N LYS A 132 -13.90 -17.00 -0.63
CA LYS A 132 -14.88 -16.43 -1.56
C LYS A 132 -15.63 -15.23 -0.99
N TYR A 133 -15.79 -15.20 0.33
CA TYR A 133 -16.61 -14.21 1.00
C TYR A 133 -15.81 -13.52 2.09
N SER A 134 -15.93 -12.20 2.14
CA SER A 134 -15.46 -11.38 3.23
C SER A 134 -16.57 -10.46 3.72
N PHE A 135 -16.53 -10.11 4.99
CA PHE A 135 -17.45 -9.14 5.55
C PHE A 135 -17.26 -7.76 4.90
N PRO A 136 -18.32 -6.93 4.85
CA PRO A 136 -18.21 -5.55 4.40
C PRO A 136 -17.23 -4.76 5.27
N VAL A 137 -16.55 -3.77 4.67
CA VAL A 137 -15.51 -2.94 5.31
C VAL A 137 -15.92 -2.25 6.62
N PHE A 138 -17.21 -2.02 6.86
CA PHE A 138 -17.67 -1.40 8.10
C PHE A 138 -17.51 -2.34 9.31
N VAL A 139 -17.61 -3.66 9.11
CA VAL A 139 -17.49 -4.67 10.18
C VAL A 139 -16.11 -4.60 10.84
N PRO A 140 -14.98 -4.77 10.11
CA PRO A 140 -13.66 -4.64 10.73
C PRO A 140 -13.39 -3.23 11.25
N TYR A 141 -13.95 -2.19 10.63
CA TYR A 141 -13.83 -0.81 11.13
C TYR A 141 -14.47 -0.63 12.51
N VAL A 142 -15.71 -1.06 12.70
CA VAL A 142 -16.42 -0.97 13.99
C VAL A 142 -15.70 -1.79 15.06
N LEU A 143 -15.30 -3.02 14.74
CA LEU A 143 -14.53 -3.87 15.66
C LEU A 143 -13.26 -3.16 16.11
N ARG A 144 -12.44 -2.64 15.18
CA ARG A 144 -11.23 -1.88 15.55
C ARG A 144 -11.54 -0.64 16.36
N LYS A 145 -12.61 0.09 16.03
CA LYS A 145 -13.02 1.29 16.76
C LYS A 145 -13.29 0.99 18.24
N ILE A 146 -13.90 -0.16 18.53
CA ILE A 146 -14.19 -0.61 19.90
C ILE A 146 -12.90 -1.04 20.61
N TYR A 147 -12.06 -1.86 19.98
CA TYR A 147 -10.90 -2.48 20.67
C TYR A 147 -9.63 -1.62 20.70
N LYS A 148 -9.42 -0.76 19.70
CA LYS A 148 -8.14 -0.05 19.47
C LYS A 148 -8.33 1.44 19.22
N GLY A 149 -9.57 1.93 19.26
CA GLY A 149 -9.90 3.30 18.90
C GLY A 149 -9.86 3.54 17.39
N TYR A 150 -9.70 4.80 17.00
CA TYR A 150 -9.84 5.20 15.59
C TYR A 150 -8.75 4.57 14.72
N SER A 151 -9.14 4.05 13.55
CA SER A 151 -8.25 3.54 12.52
C SER A 151 -8.65 4.06 11.15
N LEU A 152 -7.74 3.98 10.17
CA LEU A 152 -8.09 4.26 8.78
C LEU A 152 -9.23 3.33 8.35
N HIS A 153 -10.22 3.89 7.68
CA HIS A 153 -11.32 3.09 7.15
C HIS A 153 -10.79 2.22 6.00
N GLY A 154 -11.15 0.93 5.98
CA GLY A 154 -10.60 -0.03 5.00
C GLY A 154 -10.99 0.23 3.54
N SER A 155 -11.86 1.21 3.27
CA SER A 155 -12.25 1.65 1.92
C SER A 155 -11.57 2.94 1.46
N VAL A 156 -10.59 3.44 2.21
CA VAL A 156 -9.73 4.52 1.75
C VAL A 156 -8.95 4.04 0.53
N GLN A 157 -8.69 4.95 -0.41
CA GLN A 157 -7.90 4.71 -1.61
C GLN A 157 -6.97 5.90 -1.80
N PHE A 158 -5.66 5.66 -1.88
CA PHE A 158 -4.68 6.69 -2.20
C PHE A 158 -4.52 6.79 -3.71
N SER A 159 -4.75 7.98 -4.27
CA SER A 159 -4.66 8.23 -5.71
C SER A 159 -3.21 8.29 -6.15
N SER A 160 -2.85 7.58 -7.23
CA SER A 160 -1.56 7.75 -7.90
C SER A 160 -1.68 8.58 -9.18
N LYS A 161 -2.82 9.28 -9.36
CA LYS A 161 -3.10 10.07 -10.56
C LYS A 161 -2.03 11.12 -10.82
N LYS A 162 -1.60 11.87 -9.79
CA LYS A 162 -0.64 12.97 -9.94
C LYS A 162 0.72 12.51 -10.51
N ILE A 163 1.25 11.38 -10.02
CA ILE A 163 2.54 10.86 -10.52
C ILE A 163 2.40 10.29 -11.94
N LYS A 164 1.25 9.68 -12.25
CA LYS A 164 0.93 9.17 -13.60
C LYS A 164 0.76 10.30 -14.61
N ASP A 165 0.08 11.38 -14.23
CA ASP A 165 -0.11 12.58 -15.07
C ASP A 165 1.24 13.26 -15.39
N ASP A 166 2.23 13.13 -14.49
CA ASP A 166 3.61 13.58 -14.73
C ASP A 166 4.42 12.63 -15.65
N GLY A 167 3.85 11.48 -16.06
CA GLY A 167 4.44 10.54 -17.00
C GLY A 167 5.05 9.28 -16.37
N PHE A 168 4.93 9.10 -15.05
CA PHE A 168 5.42 7.87 -14.41
C PHE A 168 4.50 6.68 -14.71
N VAL A 169 5.10 5.55 -15.07
CA VAL A 169 4.39 4.29 -15.32
C VAL A 169 4.82 3.25 -14.30
N PHE A 170 3.84 2.75 -13.53
CA PHE A 170 4.04 1.62 -12.62
C PHE A 170 4.35 0.37 -13.44
N GLN A 171 5.44 -0.32 -13.10
CA GLN A 171 5.82 -1.54 -13.80
C GLN A 171 5.13 -2.77 -13.22
N TYR A 172 4.80 -2.77 -11.93
CA TYR A 172 4.30 -3.96 -11.25
C TYR A 172 2.86 -3.79 -10.80
N SER A 173 2.00 -4.68 -11.28
CA SER A 173 0.70 -4.92 -10.63
C SER A 173 0.90 -5.66 -9.30
N VAL A 174 -0.14 -5.71 -8.47
CA VAL A 174 -0.18 -6.58 -7.29
C VAL A 174 0.12 -8.03 -7.69
N ARG A 175 -0.43 -8.47 -8.84
CA ARG A 175 -0.23 -9.82 -9.34
C ARG A 175 1.22 -10.12 -9.69
N ASP A 176 1.92 -9.18 -10.32
CA ASP A 176 3.32 -9.36 -10.70
C ASP A 176 4.25 -9.38 -9.49
N CYS A 177 3.97 -8.53 -8.50
CA CYS A 177 4.62 -8.55 -7.20
C CYS A 177 4.50 -9.94 -6.55
N LEU A 178 3.28 -10.50 -6.49
CA LEU A 178 3.04 -11.82 -5.90
C LEU A 178 3.72 -12.95 -6.66
N ARG A 179 3.70 -12.92 -8.01
CA ARG A 179 4.43 -13.91 -8.83
C ARG A 179 5.92 -13.91 -8.55
N LYS A 180 6.54 -12.73 -8.42
CA LYS A 180 7.96 -12.61 -8.09
C LYS A 180 8.28 -13.20 -6.71
N ILE A 181 7.43 -12.93 -5.72
CA ILE A 181 7.56 -13.50 -4.37
C ILE A 181 7.41 -15.03 -4.41
N CYS A 182 6.42 -15.58 -5.13
CA CYS A 182 6.26 -17.03 -5.27
C CYS A 182 7.49 -17.70 -5.89
N ALA A 183 8.04 -17.10 -6.97
CA ALA A 183 9.13 -17.68 -7.73
C ALA A 183 10.43 -17.84 -6.92
N GLN A 184 10.63 -17.02 -5.88
CA GLN A 184 11.77 -17.17 -4.97
C GLN A 184 11.51 -18.18 -3.84
N ASN A 185 10.30 -18.25 -3.30
CA ASN A 185 9.99 -19.21 -2.23
C ASN A 185 10.02 -20.68 -2.69
N ASN A 186 10.01 -20.94 -4.01
CA ASN A 186 10.13 -22.26 -4.61
C ASN A 186 11.56 -22.62 -5.04
N LYS A 187 12.55 -21.77 -4.74
CA LYS A 187 13.98 -22.06 -4.89
C LYS A 187 14.60 -22.37 -3.54
#